data_AF-A0A818ARL9-F1
#
_entry.id   AF-A0A818ARL9-F1
#
_cell.length_a   1.000
_cell.length_b   1.000
_cell.length_c   1.000
_cell.angle_alpha   90.00
_cell.angle_beta   90.00
_cell.angle_gamma   90.00
#
_symmetry.space_group_name_H-M   'P 1'
#
loop_
_entity.id
_entity.type
_entity.pdbx_description
1 polymer ?
#
loop_
_entity_poly.entity_id
_entity_poly.type
_entity_poly.pdbx_seq_one_letter_code
_entity_poly.pdbx_strand_id
1 'polypeptide(L)'
;FSDIELHRDVESVAKGSYKRNGYDAGIRGKDHIVSALEAALWAFWSDDGSFEKGVLAAVNLGDDTNTTAAIYGQLAGAYYGYRALPARWLKSVHAKTFIEKLSKWIAVEGESCQKRYEAFLSRSSKSNS
;
A
#
# COMPACT_ATOMS: atom_id res chain seq x y z
N PHE A 1 10.06 -20.66 -6.12
CA PHE A 1 8.83 -19.92 -6.50
C PHE A 1 8.97 -19.38 -7.91
N SER A 2 9.21 -20.25 -8.89
CA SER A 2 9.62 -19.87 -10.24
C SER A 2 8.80 -20.68 -11.22
N ASP A 3 7.51 -20.34 -11.36
CA ASP A 3 6.61 -20.64 -12.49
C ASP A 3 5.14 -20.36 -12.12
N ILE A 4 4.88 -19.20 -11.48
CA ILE A 4 3.50 -18.67 -11.44
C ILE A 4 3.45 -17.61 -12.52
N GLU A 5 2.84 -17.96 -13.66
CA GLU A 5 2.55 -17.00 -14.71
C GLU A 5 1.60 -15.95 -14.13
N LEU A 6 2.06 -14.69 -14.04
CA LEU A 6 1.26 -13.59 -13.54
C LEU A 6 0.08 -13.39 -14.49
N HIS A 7 -1.12 -13.23 -13.93
CA HIS A 7 -2.27 -12.82 -14.72
C HIS A 7 -1.94 -11.55 -15.52
N ARG A 8 -2.34 -11.51 -16.79
CA ARG A 8 -1.97 -10.43 -17.75
C ARG A 8 -2.17 -9.02 -17.19
N ASP A 9 -3.27 -8.80 -16.47
CA ASP A 9 -3.56 -7.49 -15.88
C ASP A 9 -2.54 -7.09 -14.80
N VAL A 10 -2.14 -8.06 -13.95
CA VAL A 10 -1.12 -7.83 -12.91
C VAL A 10 0.24 -7.57 -13.56
N GLU A 11 0.56 -8.31 -14.61
CA GLU A 11 1.78 -8.09 -15.38
C GLU A 11 1.82 -6.71 -16.04
N SER A 12 0.69 -6.24 -16.58
CA SER A 12 0.53 -4.90 -17.16
C SER A 12 0.79 -3.79 -16.13
N VAL A 13 0.19 -3.92 -14.94
CA VAL A 13 0.41 -2.97 -13.83
C VAL A 13 1.86 -3.00 -13.38
N ALA A 14 2.46 -4.18 -13.23
CA ALA A 14 3.87 -4.34 -12.88
C ALA A 14 4.82 -3.70 -13.91
N LYS A 15 4.48 -3.76 -15.20
CA LYS A 15 5.20 -3.10 -16.31
C LYS A 15 5.02 -1.57 -16.34
N GLY A 16 4.19 -1.00 -15.46
CA GLY A 16 4.06 0.44 -15.30
C GLY A 16 2.90 1.08 -16.06
N SER A 17 1.83 0.32 -16.35
CA SER A 17 0.63 0.87 -17.00
C SER A 17 0.01 2.06 -16.26
N TYR A 18 0.25 2.19 -14.94
CA TYR A 18 -0.18 3.33 -14.15
C TYR A 18 0.58 4.64 -14.43
N LYS A 19 1.67 4.65 -15.21
CA LYS A 19 2.47 5.86 -15.52
C LYS A 19 1.91 6.65 -16.72
N ARG A 20 0.59 6.72 -16.84
CA ARG A 20 -0.13 7.39 -17.93
C ARG A 20 -0.92 8.59 -17.40
N ASN A 21 -1.61 9.32 -18.28
CA ASN A 21 -2.42 10.51 -17.94
C ASN A 21 -3.73 10.18 -17.19
N GLY A 22 -3.68 9.33 -16.15
CA GLY A 22 -4.77 9.13 -15.20
C GLY A 22 -6.14 8.90 -15.84
N TYR A 23 -7.06 9.81 -15.53
CA TYR A 23 -8.43 9.76 -16.03
C TYR A 23 -8.50 9.72 -17.57
N ASP A 24 -7.71 10.54 -18.26
CA ASP A 24 -7.71 10.66 -19.72
C ASP A 24 -7.10 9.44 -20.40
N ALA A 25 -6.24 8.70 -19.69
CA ALA A 25 -5.67 7.43 -20.15
C ALA A 25 -6.55 6.20 -19.83
N GLY A 26 -7.75 6.41 -19.29
CA GLY A 26 -8.69 5.33 -18.95
C GLY A 26 -8.42 4.63 -17.61
N ILE A 27 -7.53 5.16 -16.77
CA ILE A 27 -7.29 4.61 -15.42
C ILE A 27 -8.51 4.88 -14.54
N ARG A 28 -9.13 3.82 -14.04
CA ARG A 28 -10.34 3.88 -13.19
C ARG A 28 -10.24 2.84 -12.10
N GLY A 29 -10.62 3.20 -10.88
CA GLY A 29 -10.86 2.22 -9.83
C GLY A 29 -12.20 1.53 -10.07
N LYS A 30 -12.27 0.52 -10.94
CA LYS A 30 -13.51 -0.24 -11.18
C LYS A 30 -13.68 -1.35 -10.13
N ASP A 31 -14.78 -2.11 -10.19
CA ASP A 31 -15.10 -3.29 -9.37
C ASP A 31 -14.04 -4.43 -9.38
N HIS A 32 -12.93 -4.26 -10.09
CA HIS A 32 -11.84 -5.22 -10.19
C HIS A 32 -10.59 -4.71 -9.45
N ILE A 33 -10.05 -5.55 -8.56
CA ILE A 33 -8.94 -5.18 -7.66
C ILE A 33 -7.68 -4.72 -8.39
N VAL A 34 -7.38 -5.27 -9.58
CA VAL A 34 -6.18 -4.87 -10.34
C VAL A 34 -6.33 -3.44 -10.88
N SER A 35 -7.54 -3.03 -11.23
CA SER A 35 -7.82 -1.67 -11.69
C SER A 35 -7.76 -0.66 -10.53
N ALA A 36 -8.27 -1.05 -9.35
CA ALA A 36 -8.12 -0.25 -8.13
C ALA A 36 -6.64 -0.10 -7.72
N LEU A 37 -5.84 -1.16 -7.87
CA LEU A 37 -4.39 -1.12 -7.66
C LEU A 37 -3.69 -0.20 -8.68
N GLU A 38 -4.03 -0.30 -9.97
CA GLU A 38 -3.48 0.59 -11.01
C GLU A 38 -3.78 2.06 -10.71
N ALA A 39 -5.02 2.36 -10.32
CA ALA A 39 -5.46 3.71 -9.96
C ALA A 39 -4.74 4.24 -8.72
N ALA A 40 -4.56 3.42 -7.68
CA ALA A 40 -3.82 3.78 -6.47
C ALA A 40 -2.34 4.05 -6.78
N LEU A 41 -1.71 3.23 -7.65
CA LEU A 41 -0.33 3.43 -8.07
C LEU A 41 -0.17 4.68 -8.94
N TRP A 42 -1.14 5.00 -9.81
CA TRP A 42 -1.13 6.25 -10.56
C TRP A 42 -1.22 7.46 -9.64
N ALA A 43 -2.12 7.40 -8.64
CA ALA A 43 -2.27 8.47 -7.67
C ALA A 43 -0.98 8.67 -6.86
N PHE A 44 -0.34 7.59 -6.42
CA PHE A 44 0.96 7.64 -5.74
C PHE A 44 2.09 8.16 -6.64
N TRP A 45 2.13 7.74 -7.90
CA TRP A 45 3.10 8.24 -8.88
C TRP A 45 2.93 9.75 -9.16
N SER A 46 1.71 10.27 -9.06
CA SER A 46 1.34 11.63 -9.46
C SER A 46 1.10 12.57 -8.28
N ASP A 47 1.37 12.14 -7.04
CA ASP A 47 1.00 12.88 -5.82
C ASP A 47 1.93 14.07 -5.48
N ASP A 48 3.01 14.25 -6.25
CA ASP A 48 3.95 15.36 -6.10
C ASP A 48 4.51 15.47 -4.67
N GLY A 49 4.81 14.31 -4.05
CA GLY A 49 5.41 14.25 -2.72
C GLY A 49 4.44 14.57 -1.58
N SER A 50 3.13 14.55 -1.82
CA SER A 50 2.12 14.92 -0.85
C SER A 50 1.04 13.84 -0.70
N PHE A 51 0.99 13.23 0.49
CA PHE A 51 -0.08 12.29 0.86
C PHE A 51 -1.48 12.87 0.58
N GLU A 52 -1.66 14.15 0.91
CA GLU A 52 -2.93 14.85 0.73
C GLU A 52 -3.33 14.94 -0.74
N LYS A 53 -2.40 15.35 -1.62
CA LYS A 53 -2.67 15.43 -3.06
C LYS A 53 -3.01 14.06 -3.64
N GLY A 54 -2.23 13.03 -3.28
CA GLY A 54 -2.41 11.70 -3.83
C GLY A 54 -3.69 11.02 -3.37
N VAL A 55 -4.08 11.15 -2.09
CA VAL A 55 -5.35 10.53 -1.63
C VAL A 55 -6.55 11.22 -2.26
N LEU A 56 -6.49 12.54 -2.47
CA LEU A 56 -7.53 13.27 -3.19
C LEU A 56 -7.59 12.84 -4.66
N ALA A 57 -6.44 12.65 -5.31
CA ALA A 57 -6.38 12.10 -6.66
C ALA A 57 -6.98 10.69 -6.74
N ALA A 58 -6.65 9.82 -5.79
CA ALA A 58 -7.19 8.46 -5.69
C ALA A 58 -8.72 8.44 -5.53
N VAL A 59 -9.27 9.30 -4.67
CA VAL A 59 -10.73 9.43 -4.47
C VAL A 59 -11.43 10.00 -5.70
N ASN A 60 -10.79 10.92 -6.42
CA ASN A 60 -11.40 11.58 -7.57
C ASN A 60 -11.37 10.76 -8.88
N LEU A 61 -10.76 9.56 -8.89
CA LEU A 61 -10.70 8.68 -10.07
C LEU A 61 -11.99 7.89 -10.37
N GLY A 62 -13.01 8.00 -9.51
CA GLY A 62 -14.35 7.43 -9.72
C GLY A 62 -14.52 5.93 -9.46
N ASP A 63 -15.74 5.43 -9.72
CA ASP A 63 -16.28 4.06 -9.52
C ASP A 63 -16.14 3.50 -8.09
N ASP A 64 -15.03 2.84 -7.75
CA ASP A 64 -14.70 2.28 -6.43
C ASP A 64 -13.60 3.10 -5.76
N THR A 65 -14.01 4.25 -5.26
CA THR A 65 -13.14 5.22 -4.59
C THR A 65 -12.66 4.71 -3.24
N ASN A 66 -13.44 3.87 -2.57
CA ASN A 66 -13.12 3.36 -1.23
C ASN A 66 -11.94 2.40 -1.28
N THR A 67 -11.99 1.41 -2.17
CA THR A 67 -10.91 0.43 -2.31
C THR A 67 -9.64 1.10 -2.84
N THR A 68 -9.76 1.98 -3.84
CA THR A 68 -8.63 2.72 -4.41
C THR A 68 -7.94 3.59 -3.37
N ALA A 69 -8.70 4.37 -2.60
CA ALA A 69 -8.14 5.22 -1.55
C ALA A 69 -7.54 4.41 -0.39
N ALA A 70 -8.10 3.24 -0.06
CA ALA A 70 -7.55 2.36 0.96
C ALA A 70 -6.21 1.73 0.54
N ILE A 71 -6.06 1.34 -0.72
CA ILE A 71 -4.79 0.84 -1.27
C ILE A 71 -3.75 1.97 -1.31
N TYR A 72 -4.13 3.15 -1.82
CA TYR A 72 -3.27 4.33 -1.80
C TYR A 72 -2.81 4.66 -0.38
N GLY A 73 -3.74 4.69 0.59
CA GLY A 73 -3.46 5.04 1.97
C GLY A 73 -2.45 4.11 2.65
N GLN A 74 -2.47 2.82 2.33
CA GLN A 74 -1.47 1.86 2.82
C GLN A 74 -0.08 2.13 2.23
N LEU A 75 0.00 2.32 0.90
CA LEU A 75 1.27 2.58 0.21
C LEU A 75 1.89 3.91 0.63
N ALA A 76 1.12 4.98 0.48
CA ALA A 76 1.55 6.34 0.79
C ALA A 76 1.77 6.52 2.30
N GLY A 77 0.96 5.87 3.15
CA GLY A 77 1.13 5.89 4.60
C GLY A 77 2.43 5.22 5.06
N ALA A 78 2.81 4.11 4.42
CA ALA A 78 4.10 3.45 4.68
C ALA A 78 5.29 4.29 4.16
N TYR A 79 5.12 4.96 3.02
CA TYR A 79 6.16 5.77 2.40
C TYR A 79 6.40 7.11 3.13
N TYR A 80 5.35 7.92 3.33
CA TYR A 80 5.44 9.23 3.98
C TYR A 80 5.48 9.17 5.50
N GLY A 81 4.97 8.07 6.08
CA GLY A 81 4.85 7.88 7.51
C GLY A 81 3.69 8.65 8.15
N TYR A 82 3.33 8.25 9.37
CA TYR A 82 2.17 8.76 10.10
C TYR A 82 2.18 10.29 10.31
N ARG A 83 3.37 10.89 10.48
CA ARG A 83 3.51 12.33 10.75
C ARG A 83 3.21 13.21 9.53
N ALA A 84 3.26 12.66 8.33
CA ALA A 84 2.96 13.39 7.10
C ALA A 84 1.45 13.45 6.80
N LEU A 85 0.63 12.70 7.55
CA LEU A 85 -0.81 12.69 7.35
C LEU A 85 -1.44 14.00 7.87
N PRO A 86 -2.41 14.59 7.14
CA PRO A 86 -3.08 15.81 7.59
C PRO A 86 -3.75 15.64 8.96
N ALA A 87 -3.30 16.43 9.93
CA ALA A 87 -3.79 16.36 11.31
C ALA A 87 -5.31 16.54 11.42
N ARG A 88 -5.90 17.35 10.52
CA ARG A 88 -7.36 17.56 10.45
C ARG A 88 -8.13 16.29 10.09
N TRP A 89 -7.58 15.44 9.21
CA TRP A 89 -8.20 14.16 8.86
C TRP A 89 -8.02 13.15 9.97
N LEU A 90 -6.83 13.11 10.57
CA LEU A 90 -6.56 12.26 11.73
C LEU A 90 -7.45 12.55 12.95
N LYS A 91 -8.08 13.72 13.06
CA LYS A 91 -9.04 14.02 14.14
C LYS A 91 -10.40 13.37 13.91
N SER A 92 -10.74 13.05 12.67
CA SER A 92 -12.06 12.54 12.28
C SER A 92 -12.06 11.02 12.05
N VAL A 93 -10.91 10.35 12.14
CA VAL A 93 -10.79 8.90 11.95
C VAL A 93 -11.49 8.17 13.10
N HIS A 94 -12.49 7.35 12.74
CA HIS A 94 -13.14 6.46 13.70
C HIS A 94 -12.16 5.40 14.23
N ALA A 95 -12.26 5.06 15.51
CA ALA A 95 -11.40 4.08 16.17
C ALA A 95 -9.88 4.35 16.07
N LYS A 96 -9.47 5.61 15.82
CA LYS A 96 -8.06 6.02 15.68
C LYS A 96 -7.14 5.41 16.74
N THR A 97 -7.50 5.56 18.02
CA THR A 97 -6.70 5.05 19.14
C THR A 97 -6.50 3.54 19.09
N PHE A 98 -7.51 2.79 18.65
CA PHE A 98 -7.42 1.34 18.47
C PHE A 98 -6.47 1.00 17.31
N ILE A 99 -6.65 1.66 16.15
CA ILE A 99 -5.79 1.46 14.98
C ILE A 99 -4.33 1.76 15.33
N GLU A 100 -4.03 2.88 15.99
CA GLU A 100 -2.67 3.23 16.40
C GLU A 100 -2.03 2.21 17.35
N LYS A 101 -2.79 1.71 18.31
CA LYS A 101 -2.31 0.67 19.24
C LYS A 101 -2.05 -0.64 18.49
N LEU A 102 -2.96 -1.03 17.59
CA LEU A 102 -2.83 -2.23 16.78
C LEU A 102 -1.61 -2.14 15.86
N SER A 103 -1.40 -1.01 15.17
CA SER A 103 -0.23 -0.80 14.31
C SER A 103 1.09 -0.91 15.09
N LYS A 104 1.16 -0.33 16.29
CA LYS A 104 2.34 -0.44 17.16
C LYS A 104 2.58 -1.87 17.60
N TRP A 105 1.53 -2.61 17.97
CA TRP A 105 1.64 -3.99 18.37
C TRP A 105 2.13 -4.88 17.23
N ILE A 106 1.57 -4.75 16.03
CA ILE A 106 2.00 -5.50 14.84
C ILE A 106 3.48 -5.23 14.52
N ALA A 107 3.93 -3.97 14.61
CA ALA A 107 5.32 -3.63 14.37
C ALA A 107 6.28 -4.32 15.36
N VAL A 108 5.95 -4.28 16.65
CA VAL A 108 6.76 -4.92 17.71
C VAL A 108 6.78 -6.44 17.57
N GLU A 109 5.63 -7.05 17.28
CA GLU A 109 5.54 -8.50 17.11
C GLU A 109 6.29 -8.95 15.84
N GLY A 110 6.20 -8.18 14.76
CA GLY A 110 6.95 -8.42 13.53
C GLY A 110 8.46 -8.43 13.74
N GLU A 111 9.00 -7.42 14.42
CA GLU A 111 10.43 -7.38 14.78
C GLU A 111 10.86 -8.55 15.65
N SER A 112 10.01 -8.94 16.61
CA SER A 112 10.27 -10.06 17.51
C SER A 112 10.29 -11.39 16.76
N CYS A 113 9.35 -11.58 15.82
CA CYS A 113 9.27 -12.77 14.98
C CYS A 113 10.49 -12.88 14.05
N GLN A 114 10.91 -11.77 13.44
CA GLN A 114 12.10 -11.72 12.58
C GLN A 114 13.37 -12.15 13.34
N LYS A 115 13.61 -11.58 14.54
CA LYS A 115 14.74 -11.95 15.40
C LYS A 115 14.73 -13.43 15.78
N ARG A 116 13.55 -13.99 16.08
CA ARG A 116 13.38 -15.42 16.40
C ARG A 116 13.71 -16.31 15.21
N TYR A 117 13.29 -15.92 14.01
CA TYR A 117 13.57 -16.66 12.78
C TYR A 117 15.07 -16.67 12.44
N GLU A 118 15.73 -15.52 12.51
CA GLU A 118 17.18 -15.41 12.30
C GLU A 118 17.98 -16.25 13.32
N ALA A 119 17.58 -16.21 14.60
CA ALA A 119 18.18 -17.04 15.64
C ALA A 119 18.00 -18.54 15.36
N PHE A 120 16.82 -18.96 14.87
CA PHE A 120 16.57 -20.34 14.48
C PHE A 120 17.49 -20.79 13.33
N LEU A 121 17.59 -19.99 12.25
CA LEU A 121 18.46 -20.31 11.12
C LEU A 121 19.93 -20.47 11.55
N SER A 122 20.42 -19.60 12.44
CA SER A 122 21.81 -19.67 12.95
C SER A 122 22.12 -20.90 13.80
N ARG A 123 21.10 -21.50 14.44
CA ARG A 123 21.25 -22.73 15.25
C ARG A 123 21.22 -23.98 14.36
N SER A 124 20.37 -23.97 13.34
CA SER A 124 20.25 -25.06 12.36
C SER A 124 21.50 -25.18 11.48
N SER A 125 22.17 -24.06 11.15
CA SER A 125 23.44 -24.09 10.41
C SER A 125 24.62 -24.61 11.23
N LYS A 126 24.62 -24.41 12.55
CA LYS A 126 25.68 -24.91 13.47
C LYS A 126 25.52 -26.38 13.85
N SER A 127 24.33 -26.96 13.66
CA SER A 127 24.05 -28.37 13.96
C SER A 127 24.39 -29.32 12.81
N ASN A 128 24.65 -28.80 11.61
CA ASN A 128 24.95 -29.56 10.39
C ASN A 128 26.44 -29.49 9.99
N SER A 129 27.30 -29.06 10.92
CA SER A 129 28.75 -28.92 10.80
C SER A 129 29.42 -29.52 12.02
#